data_AF-A0A8T3SP01-F1
#
_entry.id   AF-A0A8T3SP01-F1
#
_cell.length_a   1.000
_cell.length_b   1.000
_cell.length_c   1.000
_cell.angle_alpha   90.00
_cell.angle_beta   90.00
_cell.angle_gamma   90.00
#
_symmetry.space_group_name_H-M   'P 1'
#
loop_
_entity.id
_entity.type
_entity.pdbx_description
1 polymer ?
#
loop_
_entity_poly.entity_id
_entity_poly.type
_entity_poly.pdbx_seq_one_letter_code
_entity_poly.pdbx_strand_id
1 'polypeptide(L)'
;MALTPPTSGLIAMRIGQEFGPPEEFERSLERAIERGGERGATIVAVLDLGDLATHIPQVDGPSWNTVPLVHLHRGQQPTEEDWAVANAIVERLERYR
;
A
#
# COMPACT_ATOMS: atom_id res chain seq x y z
N MET A 1 13.74 8.30 -8.16
CA MET A 1 13.18 9.17 -7.10
C MET A 1 12.70 8.23 -6.03
N ALA A 2 13.14 8.44 -4.79
CA ALA A 2 12.86 7.55 -3.68
C ALA A 2 11.39 7.63 -3.23
N LEU A 3 10.74 6.50 -2.99
CA LEU A 3 9.36 6.45 -2.52
C LEU A 3 9.29 6.80 -1.04
N THR A 4 8.51 7.83 -0.67
CA THR A 4 8.48 8.30 0.73
C THR A 4 7.25 7.76 1.47
N PRO A 5 7.43 6.83 2.44
CA PRO A 5 6.33 6.33 3.26
C PRO A 5 5.83 7.39 4.25
N PRO A 6 4.59 7.25 4.75
CA PRO A 6 4.09 8.11 5.81
C PRO A 6 4.86 7.84 7.10
N THR A 7 5.15 8.90 7.87
CA THR A 7 5.93 8.82 9.12
C THR A 7 5.07 8.71 10.37
N SER A 8 3.75 8.86 10.25
CA SER A 8 2.81 8.85 11.37
C SER A 8 1.44 8.31 10.97
N GLY A 9 0.60 8.08 11.97
CA GLY A 9 -0.71 7.46 11.79
C GLY A 9 -0.66 5.94 11.82
N LEU A 10 -1.85 5.35 11.79
CA LEU A 10 -2.03 3.90 11.80
C LEU A 10 -1.48 3.25 10.53
N ILE A 11 -1.58 3.93 9.39
CA ILE A 11 -0.99 3.45 8.12
C ILE A 11 0.53 3.29 8.22
N ALA A 12 1.23 4.23 8.86
CA ALA A 12 2.69 4.15 9.04
C ALA A 12 3.07 2.98 9.96
N MET A 13 2.32 2.79 11.05
CA MET A 13 2.49 1.63 11.95
C MET A 13 2.30 0.31 11.20
N ARG A 14 1.23 0.21 10.40
CA ARG A 14 0.91 -1.00 9.61
C ARG A 14 1.96 -1.27 8.54
N ILE A 15 2.43 -0.25 7.82
CA ILE A 15 3.53 -0.41 6.86
C ILE A 15 4.76 -1.00 7.56
N GLY A 16 5.11 -0.48 8.74
CA GLY A 16 6.23 -0.99 9.54
C GLY A 16 6.08 -2.45 9.98
N GLN A 17 4.86 -2.89 10.28
CA GLN A 17 4.57 -4.26 10.69
C GLN A 17 4.65 -5.25 9.52
N GLU A 18 4.11 -4.88 8.36
CA GLU A 18 3.93 -5.82 7.24
C GLU A 18 5.11 -5.85 6.27
N PHE A 19 5.76 -4.71 6.06
CA PHE A 19 6.85 -4.56 5.10
C PHE A 19 8.21 -4.34 5.75
N GLY A 20 8.24 -4.15 7.08
CA GLY A 20 9.46 -3.85 7.82
C GLY A 20 9.85 -2.37 7.74
N PRO A 21 11.15 -2.04 7.87
CA PRO A 21 11.62 -0.66 7.91
C PRO A 21 11.30 0.11 6.60
N PRO A 22 11.22 1.45 6.65
CA PRO A 22 10.86 2.30 5.51
C PRO A 22 11.60 1.97 4.20
N GLU A 23 12.89 1.67 4.28
CA GLU A 23 13.74 1.37 3.12
C GLU A 23 13.42 0.01 2.49
N GLU A 24 12.96 -0.96 3.29
CA GLU A 24 12.49 -2.26 2.79
C GLU A 24 11.12 -2.15 2.13
N PHE A 25 10.22 -1.37 2.74
CA PHE A 25 8.93 -1.04 2.13
C PHE A 25 9.11 -0.35 0.77
N GLU A 26 9.92 0.70 0.71
CA GLU A 26 10.23 1.43 -0.53
C GLU A 26 10.73 0.46 -1.61
N ARG A 27 11.76 -0.33 -1.30
CA ARG A 27 12.35 -1.28 -2.25
C ARG A 27 11.35 -2.34 -2.71
N SER A 28 10.50 -2.83 -1.81
CA SER A 28 9.47 -3.81 -2.13
C SER A 28 8.43 -3.23 -3.09
N LEU A 29 7.95 -2.02 -2.81
CA LEU A 29 6.96 -1.34 -3.63
C LEU A 29 7.51 -0.92 -4.99
N GLU A 30 8.74 -0.41 -5.06
CA GLU A 30 9.42 -0.11 -6.33
C GLU A 30 9.52 -1.37 -7.22
N ARG A 31 9.95 -2.50 -6.66
CA ARG A 31 10.00 -3.78 -7.39
C ARG A 31 8.63 -4.23 -7.88
N ALA A 32 7.58 -4.02 -7.08
CA ALA A 32 6.22 -4.35 -7.49
C ALA A 32 5.74 -3.47 -8.64
N ILE A 33 5.99 -2.16 -8.59
CA ILE A 33 5.69 -1.21 -9.67
C ILE A 33 6.46 -1.59 -10.94
N GLU A 34 7.74 -1.93 -10.82
CA GLU A 34 8.54 -2.40 -11.95
C GLU A 34 7.99 -3.67 -12.59
N ARG A 35 7.58 -4.65 -11.79
CA ARG A 35 6.93 -5.88 -12.25
C ARG A 35 5.57 -5.62 -12.92
N GLY A 36 4.82 -4.63 -12.43
CA GLY A 36 3.55 -4.21 -13.02
C GLY A 36 3.70 -3.49 -14.37
N GLY A 37 4.85 -2.85 -14.61
CA GLY A 37 5.11 -2.08 -15.82
C GLY A 37 4.11 -0.92 -15.96
N GLU A 38 3.46 -0.81 -17.12
CA GLU A 38 2.43 0.22 -17.37
C GLU A 38 1.24 0.13 -16.40
N ARG A 39 0.98 -1.05 -15.84
CA ARG A 39 -0.15 -1.29 -14.93
C ARG A 39 0.12 -0.86 -13.50
N GLY A 40 1.37 -0.56 -13.14
CA GLY A 40 1.73 -0.15 -11.79
C GLY A 40 1.48 -1.21 -10.72
N ALA A 41 1.37 -0.77 -9.48
CA ALA A 41 1.04 -1.62 -8.33
C ALA A 41 0.15 -0.86 -7.33
N THR A 42 -0.63 -1.60 -6.55
CA THR A 42 -1.59 -1.08 -5.59
C THR A 42 -1.25 -1.58 -4.19
N ILE A 43 -1.13 -0.68 -3.22
CA ILE A 43 -1.18 -1.06 -1.81
C ILE A 43 -2.63 -1.36 -1.46
N VAL A 44 -2.88 -2.53 -0.87
CA VAL A 44 -4.21 -2.96 -0.47
C VAL A 44 -4.26 -3.33 1.01
N ALA A 45 -5.40 -3.13 1.65
CA ALA A 45 -5.70 -3.67 2.97
C ALA A 45 -6.58 -4.93 2.83
N VAL A 46 -6.21 -6.02 3.50
CA VAL A 46 -7.00 -7.26 3.57
C VAL A 46 -8.14 -7.08 4.58
N LEU A 47 -9.39 -7.25 4.16
CA LEU A 47 -10.55 -6.88 4.98
C LEU A 47 -10.69 -7.68 6.29
N ASP A 48 -10.32 -8.96 6.30
CA ASP A 48 -10.48 -9.80 7.49
C ASP A 48 -9.34 -9.63 8.51
N LEU A 49 -8.17 -9.19 8.04
CA LEU A 49 -6.94 -9.18 8.84
C LEU A 49 -6.44 -7.76 9.12
N GLY A 50 -6.83 -6.77 8.32
CA GLY A 50 -6.27 -5.41 8.35
C GLY A 50 -4.84 -5.32 7.82
N ASP A 51 -4.24 -6.45 7.45
CA ASP A 51 -2.87 -6.54 6.96
C ASP A 51 -2.75 -5.85 5.60
N LEU A 52 -1.60 -5.25 5.38
CA LEU A 52 -1.27 -4.57 4.12
C LEU A 52 -0.52 -5.51 3.20
N ALA A 53 -0.83 -5.42 1.91
CA ALA A 53 -0.11 -6.13 0.86
C ALA A 53 0.04 -5.26 -0.38
N THR A 54 0.89 -5.69 -1.31
CA THR A 54 0.99 -5.08 -2.64
C THR A 54 0.34 -6.01 -3.66
N HIS A 55 -0.57 -5.46 -4.46
CA HIS A 55 -1.26 -6.14 -5.55
C HIS A 55 -0.84 -5.54 -6.89
N ILE A 56 -0.47 -6.39 -7.84
CA ILE A 56 -0.10 -6.03 -9.21
C ILE A 56 -1.25 -6.44 -10.14
N PRO A 57 -1.98 -5.49 -10.76
CA PRO A 57 -3.11 -5.81 -11.62
C PRO A 57 -2.74 -6.78 -12.74
N GLN A 58 -3.56 -7.83 -12.91
CA GLN A 58 -3.43 -8.87 -13.94
C GLN A 58 -2.18 -9.77 -13.83
N VAL A 59 -1.28 -9.50 -12.89
CA VAL A 59 -0.18 -10.40 -12.51
C VAL A 59 -0.63 -11.23 -11.32
N ASP A 60 -1.13 -10.54 -10.30
CA ASP A 60 -1.79 -11.17 -9.18
C ASP A 60 -3.25 -11.44 -9.58
N GLY A 61 -3.74 -12.64 -9.26
CA GLY A 61 -5.13 -13.02 -9.50
C GLY A 61 -6.11 -12.04 -8.84
N PRO A 62 -7.41 -12.10 -9.18
CA PRO A 62 -8.40 -11.17 -8.64
C PRO A 62 -8.42 -11.17 -7.10
N SER A 63 -8.37 -9.98 -6.49
CA SER A 63 -8.38 -9.81 -5.03
C SER A 63 -9.80 -9.53 -4.52
N TRP A 64 -10.51 -10.58 -4.11
CA TRP A 64 -11.93 -10.51 -3.74
C TRP A 64 -12.18 -10.00 -2.31
N ASN A 65 -11.15 -9.87 -1.47
CA ASN A 65 -11.29 -9.48 -0.07
C ASN A 65 -10.30 -8.39 0.37
N THR A 66 -10.11 -7.39 -0.48
CA THR A 66 -9.16 -6.32 -0.24
C THR A 66 -9.71 -4.96 -0.62
N VAL A 67 -9.31 -3.92 0.11
CA VAL A 67 -9.59 -2.52 -0.23
C VAL A 67 -8.33 -1.87 -0.81
N PRO A 68 -8.38 -1.28 -2.01
CA PRO A 68 -7.26 -0.52 -2.55
C PRO A 68 -7.05 0.77 -1.74
N LEU A 69 -5.81 1.03 -1.37
CA LEU A 69 -5.41 2.21 -0.60
C LEU A 69 -4.72 3.25 -1.49
N VAL A 70 -3.64 2.85 -2.16
CA VAL A 70 -2.82 3.73 -3.00
C VAL A 70 -2.40 2.96 -4.24
N HIS A 71 -2.66 3.50 -5.43
CA HIS A 71 -2.20 2.93 -6.70
C HIS A 71 -1.12 3.82 -7.32
N LEU A 72 -0.02 3.22 -7.77
CA LEU A 72 1.11 3.94 -8.33
C LEU A 72 1.56 3.33 -9.65
N HIS A 73 1.72 4.17 -10.66
CA HIS A 73 2.47 3.87 -11.87
C HIS A 73 3.97 4.16 -11.68
N ARG A 74 4.79 3.69 -12.65
CA ARG A 74 6.23 3.96 -12.65
C ARG A 74 6.51 5.47 -12.60
N GLY A 75 7.35 5.87 -11.66
CA GLY A 75 7.77 7.27 -11.47
C GLY A 75 6.77 8.13 -10.70
N GLN A 76 5.62 7.60 -10.30
CA GLN A 76 4.69 8.31 -9.42
C GLN A 76 5.10 8.18 -7.95
N GLN A 77 4.64 9.14 -7.16
CA GLN A 77 4.82 9.21 -5.71
C GLN A 77 3.44 9.41 -5.07
N PRO A 78 3.17 8.73 -3.95
CA PRO A 78 2.00 9.06 -3.13
C PRO A 78 2.08 10.51 -2.66
N THR A 79 0.95 11.19 -2.72
CA THR A 79 0.79 12.52 -2.12
C THR A 79 0.47 12.38 -0.62
N GLU A 80 0.56 13.50 0.11
CA GLU A 80 0.11 13.53 1.52
C GLU A 80 -1.39 13.20 1.64
N GLU A 81 -2.20 13.60 0.65
CA GLU A 81 -3.63 13.29 0.61
C GLU A 81 -3.88 11.79 0.43
N ASP A 82 -3.13 11.12 -0.45
CA ASP A 82 -3.21 9.66 -0.64
C ASP A 82 -2.96 8.94 0.69
N TRP A 83 -1.95 9.38 1.45
CA TRP A 83 -1.65 8.82 2.77
C TRP A 83 -2.72 9.13 3.81
N ALA A 84 -3.29 10.33 3.80
CA ALA A 84 -4.37 10.70 4.71
C ALA A 84 -5.63 9.85 4.46
N VAL A 85 -5.99 9.63 3.20
CA VAL A 85 -7.11 8.78 2.80
C VAL A 85 -6.84 7.32 3.17
N ALA A 86 -5.66 6.79 2.85
CA ALA A 86 -5.27 5.43 3.23
C ALA A 86 -5.33 5.22 4.75
N ASN A 87 -4.84 6.19 5.53
CA ASN A 87 -4.91 6.15 6.99
C ASN A 87 -6.36 6.11 7.49
N ALA A 88 -7.23 6.96 6.98
CA ALA A 88 -8.65 7.00 7.38
C ALA A 88 -9.39 5.69 7.05
N ILE A 89 -9.05 5.04 5.92
CA ILE A 89 -9.59 3.73 5.56
C ILE A 89 -9.14 2.68 6.56
N VAL A 90 -7.83 2.60 6.86
CA VAL A 90 -7.29 1.62 7.82
C VAL A 90 -7.89 1.83 9.22
N GLU A 91 -8.00 3.07 9.69
CA GLU A 91 -8.68 3.40 10.97
C GLU A 91 -10.16 3.01 10.99
N ARG A 92 -10.82 3.05 9.83
CA ARG A 92 -12.19 2.59 9.71
C ARG A 92 -12.26 1.07 9.78
N LEU A 93 -11.35 0.36 9.11
CA LEU A 93 -11.30 -1.11 9.13
C LEU A 93 -11.01 -1.65 10.54
N GLU A 94 -10.08 -1.05 11.29
CA GLU A 94 -9.80 -1.44 12.69
C GLU A 94 -11.02 -1.28 13.61
N ARG A 95 -11.91 -0.32 13.35
CA ARG A 95 -13.12 -0.11 14.18
C ARG A 95 -14.16 -1.22 14.05
N TYR A 96 -14.11 -2.00 12.99
CA TYR A 96 -15.07 -3.09 12.73
C TYR A 96 -14.48 -4.48 13.01
N ARG A 97 -13.30 -4.52 13.65
CA ARG A 97 -12.60 -5.72 14.09
C ARG A 97 -12.93 -6.03 15.55
#